data_AF-A0A9Q4QQU9-F1
#
_entry.id   AF-A0A9Q4QQU9-F1
#
_cell.length_a   1.000
_cell.length_b   1.000
_cell.length_c   1.000
_cell.angle_alpha   90.00
_cell.angle_beta   90.00
_cell.angle_gamma   90.00
#
_symmetry.space_group_name_H-M   'P 1'
#
loop_
_entity.id
_entity.type
_entity.pdbx_description
1 polymer ?
#
loop_
_entity_poly.entity_id
_entity_poly.type
_entity_poly.pdbx_seq_one_letter_code
_entity_poly.pdbx_strand_id
1 'polypeptide(L)'
;CLPFDPASVMLGSRLSLTVLDRWRVALDSGQIDQNPLSETYGQPRCYQIAGSVERVDHSRMIAFSGAELPWEAFRGNGYWHDSVLQAMYNALSRYDTATQGTASMFFEAVVDVLRISGLSDTLTTDRGAEEVHKRFQLAAMMKSFNRMLLLDAQDAYTQKTNHFSGVKDVIEQFM
;
A
#
# COMPACT_ATOMS: atom_id res chain seq x y z
N CYS A 1 -0.30 16.41 -34.87
CA CYS A 1 -0.33 17.41 -33.80
C CYS A 1 0.53 18.57 -34.25
N LEU A 2 0.30 19.79 -33.76
CA LEU A 2 1.06 20.96 -34.20
C LEU A 2 2.26 21.16 -33.27
N PRO A 3 3.49 21.20 -33.81
CA PRO A 3 4.67 21.41 -32.99
C PRO A 3 4.64 22.76 -32.27
N PHE A 4 5.40 22.85 -31.19
CA PHE A 4 5.65 24.12 -30.52
C PHE A 4 6.51 25.01 -31.41
N ASP A 5 6.06 26.23 -31.63
CA ASP A 5 6.82 27.24 -32.35
C ASP A 5 7.33 28.30 -31.34
N PRO A 6 8.64 28.32 -31.01
CA PRO A 6 9.20 29.32 -30.11
C PRO A 6 9.03 30.75 -30.61
N ALA A 7 8.96 30.99 -31.93
CA ALA A 7 8.80 32.32 -32.51
C ALA A 7 7.40 32.90 -32.26
N SER A 8 6.43 32.05 -31.93
CA SER A 8 5.07 32.47 -31.54
C SER A 8 4.99 33.11 -30.14
N VAL A 9 6.06 33.00 -29.34
CA VAL A 9 6.10 33.51 -27.96
C VAL A 9 6.60 34.95 -27.95
N MET A 10 5.68 35.90 -27.71
CA MET A 10 6.03 37.33 -27.59
C MET A 10 6.61 37.67 -26.21
N LEU A 11 7.47 38.69 -26.15
CA LEU A 11 8.01 39.22 -24.90
C LEU A 11 6.86 39.72 -24.00
N GLY A 12 6.78 39.22 -22.77
CA GLY A 12 5.69 39.54 -21.83
C GLY A 12 4.47 38.62 -21.93
N SER A 13 4.47 37.61 -22.82
CA SER A 13 3.44 36.58 -22.85
C SER A 13 3.50 35.68 -21.61
N ARG A 14 2.34 35.25 -21.13
CA ARG A 14 2.24 34.34 -19.98
C ARG A 14 2.36 32.89 -20.46
N LEU A 15 3.42 32.23 -20.04
CA LEU A 15 3.55 30.77 -20.15
C LEU A 15 2.93 30.13 -18.91
N SER A 16 2.08 29.14 -19.12
CA SER A 16 1.50 28.33 -18.05
C SER A 16 1.97 26.89 -18.19
N LEU A 17 2.46 26.31 -17.09
CA LEU A 17 2.85 24.91 -17.01
C LEU A 17 1.84 24.18 -16.13
N THR A 18 1.30 23.08 -16.65
CA THR A 18 0.38 22.22 -15.91
C THR A 18 1.04 20.87 -15.72
N VAL A 19 1.16 20.44 -14.47
CA VAL A 19 1.67 19.10 -14.15
C VAL A 19 0.56 18.09 -14.32
N LEU A 20 0.83 17.04 -15.09
CA LEU A 20 -0.06 15.90 -15.31
C LEU A 20 0.66 14.64 -14.83
N ASP A 21 -0.06 13.76 -14.15
CA ASP A 21 0.44 12.42 -13.86
C ASP A 21 0.31 11.52 -15.10
N ARG A 22 1.07 10.43 -15.12
CA ARG A 22 1.09 9.49 -16.25
C ARG A 22 -0.27 8.90 -16.59
N TRP A 23 -1.16 8.74 -15.60
CA TRP A 23 -2.47 8.11 -15.78
C TRP A 23 -3.47 9.04 -16.47
N ARG A 24 -3.18 10.34 -16.46
CA ARG A 24 -3.93 11.36 -17.21
C ARG A 24 -3.40 11.59 -18.61
N VAL A 25 -2.33 10.88 -19.02
CA VAL A 25 -1.71 11.02 -20.33
C VAL A 25 -1.65 9.65 -21.01
N ALA A 26 -2.56 9.44 -21.95
CA ALA A 26 -2.61 8.23 -22.74
C ALA A 26 -1.63 8.32 -23.92
N LEU A 27 -0.90 7.23 -24.10
CA LEU A 27 -0.02 6.97 -25.23
C LEU A 27 -0.49 5.69 -25.90
N ASP A 28 -0.77 5.76 -27.20
CA ASP A 28 -1.11 4.59 -28.01
C ASP A 28 0.03 4.31 -28.99
N SER A 29 0.16 3.04 -29.39
CA SER A 29 1.09 2.51 -30.38
C SER A 29 1.13 3.34 -31.68
N GLY A 30 -0.03 3.85 -32.13
CA GLY A 30 -0.13 4.71 -33.31
C GLY A 30 0.44 6.12 -33.14
N GLN A 31 0.81 6.50 -31.92
CA GLN A 31 1.44 7.78 -31.60
C GLN A 31 2.95 7.66 -31.36
N ILE A 32 3.54 6.46 -31.38
CA ILE A 32 4.99 6.26 -31.21
C ILE A 32 5.70 6.39 -32.57
N ASP A 33 6.87 7.03 -32.59
CA ASP A 33 7.70 7.03 -33.78
C ASP A 33 8.33 5.66 -34.02
N GLN A 34 7.90 5.00 -35.10
CA GLN A 34 8.39 3.68 -35.49
C GLN A 34 9.46 3.74 -36.59
N ASN A 35 9.89 4.92 -37.03
CA ASN A 35 10.94 5.05 -38.03
C ASN A 35 12.33 4.90 -37.38
N PRO A 36 13.09 3.82 -37.65
CA PRO A 36 14.41 3.60 -37.02
C PRO A 36 15.47 4.64 -37.40
N LEU A 37 15.22 5.42 -38.46
CA LEU A 37 16.11 6.49 -38.92
C LEU A 37 15.75 7.85 -38.31
N SER A 38 14.67 7.92 -37.51
CA SER A 38 14.27 9.14 -36.81
C SER A 38 15.09 9.33 -35.53
N GLU A 39 15.48 10.57 -35.24
CA GLU A 39 16.14 10.91 -33.97
C GLU A 39 15.24 10.64 -32.76
N THR A 40 13.92 10.72 -32.95
CA THR A 40 12.91 10.46 -31.90
C THR A 40 12.33 9.05 -31.98
N TYR A 41 13.02 8.11 -32.63
CA TYR A 41 12.60 6.71 -32.71
C TYR A 41 12.27 6.14 -31.32
N GLY A 42 11.12 5.47 -31.19
CA GLY A 42 10.64 4.91 -29.94
C GLY A 42 9.98 5.92 -28.99
N GLN A 43 9.99 7.22 -29.32
CA GLN A 43 9.35 8.26 -28.50
C GLN A 43 7.92 8.58 -28.98
N PRO A 44 7.05 9.08 -28.10
CA PRO A 44 5.75 9.60 -28.51
C PRO A 44 5.86 10.83 -29.41
N ARG A 45 5.15 10.82 -30.53
CA ARG A 45 4.93 11.97 -31.42
C ARG A 45 3.85 12.91 -30.88
N CYS A 46 2.81 12.33 -30.28
CA CYS A 46 1.73 13.07 -29.64
C CYS A 46 1.27 12.40 -28.35
N TYR A 47 0.81 13.22 -27.42
CA TYR A 47 0.21 12.82 -26.16
C TYR A 47 -1.30 13.12 -26.19
N GLN A 48 -2.11 12.23 -25.63
CA GLN A 48 -3.54 12.46 -25.44
C GLN A 48 -3.83 12.66 -23.95
N ILE A 49 -4.46 13.78 -23.62
CA ILE A 49 -4.85 14.07 -22.23
C ILE A 49 -6.20 13.41 -21.96
N ALA A 50 -6.28 12.63 -20.88
CA ALA A 50 -7.50 11.99 -20.46
C ALA A 50 -8.62 13.02 -20.21
N GLY A 51 -9.80 12.77 -20.77
CA GLY A 51 -10.94 13.71 -20.71
C GLY A 51 -10.88 14.84 -21.74
N SER A 52 -9.87 14.88 -22.61
CA SER A 52 -9.79 15.79 -23.75
C SER A 52 -9.74 15.03 -25.08
N VAL A 53 -10.34 15.62 -26.11
CA VAL A 53 -10.20 15.18 -27.51
C VAL A 53 -8.96 15.77 -28.18
N GLU A 54 -8.34 16.78 -27.57
CA GLU A 54 -7.15 17.42 -28.12
C GLU A 54 -5.91 16.55 -27.92
N ARG A 55 -5.05 16.53 -28.94
CA ARG A 55 -3.75 15.89 -28.91
C ARG A 55 -2.66 16.94 -28.82
N VAL A 56 -1.76 16.76 -27.87
CA VAL A 56 -0.62 17.64 -27.63
C VAL A 56 0.60 17.07 -28.32
N ASP A 57 1.30 17.89 -29.10
CA ASP A 57 2.54 17.48 -29.75
C ASP A 57 3.66 17.24 -28.72
N HIS A 58 4.58 16.32 -29.02
CA HIS A 58 5.69 16.02 -28.12
C HIS A 58 6.55 17.22 -27.74
N SER A 59 6.73 18.18 -28.65
CA SER A 59 7.48 19.41 -28.42
C SER A 59 6.83 20.36 -27.40
N ARG A 60 5.56 20.13 -27.03
CA ARG A 60 4.79 20.90 -26.03
C ARG A 60 4.71 20.19 -24.68
N MET A 61 5.35 19.03 -24.54
CA MET A 61 5.33 18.22 -23.32
C MET A 61 6.75 17.97 -22.84
N ILE A 62 6.98 18.13 -21.53
CA ILE A 62 8.22 17.71 -20.89
C ILE A 62 7.93 16.41 -20.15
N ALA A 63 8.37 15.28 -20.72
CA ALA A 63 8.17 13.97 -20.13
C ALA A 63 9.32 13.62 -19.18
N PHE A 64 8.98 13.42 -17.90
CA PHE A 64 9.94 12.92 -16.91
C PHE A 64 9.88 11.39 -16.89
N SER A 65 10.89 10.77 -17.46
CA SER A 65 11.06 9.30 -17.47
C SER A 65 12.05 8.88 -16.41
N GLY A 66 11.77 7.75 -15.75
CA GLY A 66 12.67 7.16 -14.76
C GLY A 66 13.63 6.15 -15.39
N ALA A 67 13.64 4.93 -14.88
CA ALA A 67 14.50 3.86 -15.36
C ALA A 67 14.03 3.33 -16.73
N GLU A 68 14.94 3.33 -17.70
CA GLU A 68 14.64 2.85 -19.05
C GLU A 68 14.23 1.38 -19.03
N LEU A 69 13.22 1.04 -19.84
CA LEU A 69 12.65 -0.30 -19.93
C LEU A 69 12.96 -0.89 -21.31
N PRO A 70 13.24 -2.20 -21.40
CA PRO A 70 13.25 -2.89 -22.69
C PRO A 70 11.92 -2.71 -23.42
N TRP A 71 11.94 -2.72 -24.75
CA TRP A 71 10.78 -2.39 -25.59
C TRP A 71 9.47 -3.08 -25.19
N GLU A 72 9.51 -4.39 -24.89
CA GLU A 72 8.32 -5.14 -24.49
C GLU A 72 7.74 -4.68 -23.14
N ALA A 73 8.61 -4.41 -22.16
CA ALA A 73 8.21 -3.90 -20.85
C ALA A 73 7.72 -2.43 -20.95
N PHE A 74 8.39 -1.62 -21.78
CA PHE A 74 7.98 -0.25 -22.08
C PHE A 74 6.57 -0.20 -22.70
N ARG A 75 6.31 -1.06 -23.68
CA ARG A 75 4.99 -1.19 -24.31
C ARG A 75 3.94 -1.70 -23.32
N GLY A 76 4.29 -2.69 -22.50
CA GLY A 76 3.44 -3.20 -21.43
C GLY A 76 3.09 -2.15 -20.36
N ASN A 77 3.99 -1.19 -20.13
CA ASN A 77 3.78 -0.06 -19.21
C ASN A 77 3.12 1.16 -19.88
N GLY A 78 2.48 0.99 -21.04
CA GLY A 78 1.78 2.06 -21.73
C GLY A 78 2.71 3.14 -22.28
N TYR A 79 3.90 2.75 -22.74
CA TYR A 79 4.93 3.65 -23.27
C TYR A 79 5.45 4.66 -22.25
N TRP A 80 5.50 4.26 -20.98
CA TRP A 80 6.20 4.95 -19.91
C TRP A 80 7.37 4.11 -19.42
N HIS A 81 8.49 4.75 -19.15
CA HIS A 81 9.60 4.15 -18.44
C HIS A 81 9.25 3.92 -16.95
N ASP A 82 10.02 3.06 -16.29
CA ASP A 82 9.69 2.65 -14.93
C ASP A 82 10.08 3.72 -13.91
N SER A 83 9.48 3.67 -12.72
CA SER A 83 9.91 4.49 -11.61
C SER A 83 11.27 4.01 -11.10
N VAL A 84 12.20 4.94 -10.84
CA VAL A 84 13.45 4.62 -10.15
C VAL A 84 13.22 4.02 -8.75
N LEU A 85 12.05 4.30 -8.15
CA LEU A 85 11.66 3.74 -6.85
C LEU A 85 11.20 2.29 -6.94
N GLN A 86 10.92 1.77 -8.14
CA GLN A 86 10.46 0.40 -8.33
C GLN A 86 11.51 -0.62 -7.86
N ALA A 87 12.80 -0.28 -7.97
CA ALA A 87 13.90 -1.10 -7.47
C ALA A 87 13.82 -1.36 -5.95
N MET A 88 13.35 -0.37 -5.17
CA MET A 88 13.22 -0.48 -3.70
C MET A 88 11.83 -0.93 -3.27
N TYR A 89 10.84 -0.91 -4.17
CA TYR A 89 9.45 -1.23 -3.86
C TYR A 89 9.29 -2.60 -3.20
N ASN A 90 9.99 -3.61 -3.73
CA ASN A 90 9.94 -4.97 -3.18
C ASN A 90 10.51 -5.07 -1.77
N ALA A 91 11.57 -4.33 -1.44
CA ALA A 91 12.14 -4.28 -0.10
C ALA A 91 11.17 -3.60 0.87
N LEU A 92 10.62 -2.44 0.49
CA LEU A 92 9.61 -1.73 1.28
C LEU A 92 8.36 -2.58 1.54
N SER A 93 7.88 -3.29 0.53
CA SER A 93 6.71 -4.18 0.67
C SER A 93 6.97 -5.36 1.61
N ARG A 94 8.18 -5.95 1.56
CA ARG A 94 8.59 -7.00 2.50
C ARG A 94 8.67 -6.49 3.93
N TYR A 95 9.25 -5.32 4.12
CA TYR A 95 9.32 -4.65 5.42
C TYR A 95 7.93 -4.34 5.99
N ASP A 96 7.03 -3.81 5.17
CA ASP A 96 5.64 -3.55 5.56
C ASP A 96 4.93 -4.85 5.99
N THR A 97 5.08 -5.92 5.20
CA THR A 97 4.53 -7.24 5.54
C THR A 97 5.07 -7.78 6.87
N ALA A 98 6.39 -7.69 7.10
CA ALA A 98 7.01 -8.14 8.36
C ALA A 98 6.53 -7.31 9.57
N THR A 99 6.36 -6.01 9.39
CA THR A 99 5.83 -5.09 10.40
C THR A 99 4.38 -5.44 10.73
N GLN A 100 3.54 -5.68 9.72
CA GLN A 100 2.14 -6.10 9.90
C GLN A 100 2.02 -7.48 10.59
N GLY A 101 2.88 -8.43 10.21
CA GLY A 101 2.95 -9.74 10.87
C GLY A 101 3.30 -9.62 12.34
N THR A 102 4.28 -8.77 12.66
CA THR A 102 4.69 -8.49 14.05
C THR A 102 3.56 -7.84 14.85
N ALA A 103 2.86 -6.85 14.27
CA ALA A 103 1.71 -6.24 14.92
C ALA A 103 0.61 -7.27 15.24
N SER A 104 0.32 -8.17 14.30
CA SER A 104 -0.62 -9.28 14.51
C SER A 104 -0.20 -10.20 15.66
N MET A 105 1.09 -10.53 15.77
CA MET A 105 1.62 -11.34 16.88
C MET A 105 1.47 -10.64 18.24
N PHE A 106 1.62 -9.31 18.29
CA PHE A 106 1.36 -8.55 19.52
C PHE A 106 -0.09 -8.64 19.96
N PHE A 107 -1.04 -8.50 19.02
CA PHE A 107 -2.45 -8.68 19.33
C PHE A 107 -2.76 -10.10 19.82
N GLU A 108 -2.18 -11.14 19.21
CA GLU A 108 -2.38 -12.52 19.66
C GLU A 108 -1.79 -12.77 21.07
N ALA A 109 -0.62 -12.19 21.39
CA ALA A 109 0.01 -12.36 22.70
C ALA A 109 -0.78 -11.75 23.86
N VAL A 110 -1.67 -10.80 23.57
CA VAL A 110 -2.56 -10.18 24.56
C VAL A 110 -3.85 -11.01 24.75
N VAL A 111 -4.10 -12.04 23.91
CA VAL A 111 -5.28 -12.90 24.05
C VAL A 111 -5.15 -13.80 25.28
N ASP A 112 -6.16 -13.71 26.13
CA ASP A 112 -6.30 -14.52 27.33
C ASP A 112 -7.13 -15.77 27.07
N VAL A 113 -6.71 -16.89 27.67
CA VAL A 113 -7.50 -18.11 27.69
C VAL A 113 -7.99 -18.34 29.12
N LEU A 114 -9.30 -18.19 29.33
CA LEU A 114 -9.97 -18.57 30.57
C LEU A 114 -10.65 -19.92 30.39
N ARG A 115 -10.46 -20.81 31.37
CA ARG A 115 -11.12 -22.11 31.45
C ARG A 115 -12.02 -22.11 32.67
N ILE A 116 -13.31 -22.36 32.44
CA ILE A 116 -14.35 -22.42 33.47
C ILE A 116 -14.91 -23.84 33.49
N SER A 117 -15.05 -24.41 34.69
CA SER A 117 -15.67 -25.73 34.87
C SER A 117 -17.18 -25.67 34.61
N GLY A 118 -17.73 -26.62 33.86
CA GLY A 118 -19.19 -26.67 33.57
C GLY A 118 -19.71 -25.55 32.66
N LEU A 119 -18.83 -24.90 31.90
CA LEU A 119 -19.19 -23.79 31.00
C LEU A 119 -20.27 -24.20 29.99
N SER A 120 -20.12 -25.37 29.37
CA SER A 120 -21.06 -25.88 28.36
C SER A 120 -22.47 -26.04 28.93
N ASP A 121 -22.59 -26.58 30.15
CA ASP A 121 -23.87 -26.79 30.81
C ASP A 121 -24.50 -25.45 31.24
N THR A 122 -23.67 -24.51 31.70
CA THR A 122 -24.14 -23.18 32.13
C THR A 122 -24.69 -22.35 30.97
N LEU A 123 -24.08 -22.48 29.78
CA LEU A 123 -24.51 -21.78 28.56
C LEU A 123 -25.81 -22.34 27.95
N THR A 124 -26.32 -23.49 28.41
CA THR A 124 -27.58 -24.06 27.90
C THR A 124 -28.82 -23.25 28.32
N THR A 125 -28.69 -22.34 29.28
CA THR A 125 -29.79 -21.51 29.77
C THR A 125 -29.47 -20.03 29.55
N ASP A 126 -30.47 -19.25 29.14
CA ASP A 126 -30.31 -17.80 28.90
C ASP A 126 -29.80 -17.06 30.16
N ARG A 127 -30.29 -17.47 31.34
CA ARG A 127 -29.84 -16.93 32.62
C ARG A 127 -28.37 -17.25 32.92
N GLY A 128 -27.93 -18.47 32.60
CA GLY A 128 -26.54 -18.88 32.80
C GLY A 128 -25.58 -18.16 31.84
N ALA A 129 -25.99 -17.92 30.59
CA ALA A 129 -25.23 -17.13 29.64
C ALA A 129 -25.03 -15.67 30.11
N GLU A 130 -26.08 -15.05 30.67
CA GLU A 130 -26.00 -13.68 31.18
C GLU A 130 -25.07 -13.56 32.40
N GLU A 131 -25.12 -14.52 33.33
CA GLU A 131 -24.23 -14.57 34.50
C GLU A 131 -22.75 -14.75 34.09
N VAL A 132 -22.48 -15.63 33.12
CA VAL A 132 -21.15 -15.80 32.54
C VAL A 132 -20.67 -14.49 31.91
N HIS A 133 -21.54 -13.79 31.17
CA HIS A 133 -21.18 -12.53 30.53
C HIS A 133 -20.82 -11.43 31.55
N LYS A 134 -21.61 -11.29 32.62
CA LYS A 134 -21.31 -10.35 33.73
C LYS A 134 -19.97 -10.66 34.40
N ARG A 135 -19.68 -11.94 34.66
CA ARG A 135 -18.38 -12.38 35.21
C ARG A 135 -17.23 -12.00 34.29
N PHE A 136 -17.34 -12.24 32.98
CA PHE A 136 -16.30 -11.85 32.02
C PHE A 136 -16.09 -10.33 31.95
N GLN A 137 -17.16 -9.53 31.98
CA GLN A 137 -17.05 -8.06 31.97
C GLN A 137 -16.34 -7.54 33.23
N LEU A 138 -16.68 -8.08 34.41
CA LEU A 138 -16.01 -7.73 35.67
C LEU A 138 -14.53 -8.12 35.64
N ALA A 139 -14.22 -9.33 35.17
CA ALA A 139 -12.84 -9.81 35.03
C ALA A 139 -12.03 -8.93 34.07
N ALA A 140 -12.59 -8.57 32.92
CA ALA A 140 -11.95 -7.68 31.95
C ALA A 140 -11.70 -6.28 32.52
N MET A 141 -12.68 -5.71 33.24
CA MET A 141 -12.57 -4.41 33.89
C MET A 141 -11.47 -4.41 34.98
N MET A 142 -11.44 -5.44 35.82
CA MET A 142 -10.44 -5.59 36.87
C MET A 142 -9.03 -5.77 36.29
N LYS A 143 -8.88 -6.60 35.25
CA LYS A 143 -7.60 -6.81 34.58
C LYS A 143 -7.11 -5.52 33.90
N SER A 144 -8.00 -4.80 33.21
CA SER A 144 -7.66 -3.53 32.55
C SER A 144 -7.18 -2.48 33.55
N PHE A 145 -7.89 -2.31 34.66
CA PHE A 145 -7.61 -1.24 35.61
C PHE A 145 -6.49 -1.56 36.60
N ASN A 146 -6.50 -2.76 37.18
CA ASN A 146 -5.62 -3.13 38.29
C ASN A 146 -4.52 -4.12 37.90
N ARG A 147 -4.52 -4.63 36.66
CA ARG A 147 -3.65 -5.75 36.23
C ARG A 147 -3.74 -6.98 37.14
N MET A 148 -4.85 -7.12 37.87
CA MET A 148 -5.13 -8.24 38.77
C MET A 148 -6.39 -8.94 38.32
N LEU A 149 -6.36 -10.27 38.29
CA LEU A 149 -7.48 -11.13 37.94
C LEU A 149 -7.83 -11.98 39.15
N LEU A 150 -9.08 -11.90 39.61
CA LEU A 150 -9.61 -12.75 40.67
C LEU A 150 -10.36 -13.90 40.02
N LEU A 151 -10.00 -15.12 40.38
CA LEU A 151 -10.56 -16.35 39.84
C LEU A 151 -11.07 -17.22 40.98
N ASP A 152 -12.09 -18.03 40.69
CA ASP A 152 -12.56 -19.07 41.59
C ASP A 152 -11.53 -20.21 41.70
N ALA A 153 -11.56 -20.99 42.77
CA ALA A 153 -10.55 -22.00 43.07
C ALA A 153 -10.44 -23.13 42.02
N GLN A 154 -11.49 -23.34 41.22
CA GLN A 154 -11.55 -24.34 40.16
C GLN A 154 -11.30 -23.76 38.75
N ASP A 155 -11.22 -22.44 38.61
CA ASP A 155 -10.99 -21.79 37.33
C ASP A 155 -9.50 -21.65 37.03
N ALA A 156 -9.13 -21.80 35.75
CA ALA A 156 -7.75 -21.65 35.32
C ALA A 156 -7.61 -20.50 34.33
N TYR A 157 -6.61 -19.66 34.57
CA TYR A 157 -6.17 -18.61 33.65
C TYR A 157 -4.82 -18.96 33.07
N THR A 158 -4.70 -18.81 31.77
CA THR A 158 -3.42 -18.95 31.07
C THR A 158 -3.27 -17.78 30.11
N GLN A 159 -2.20 -17.03 30.30
CA GLN A 159 -1.74 -16.08 29.30
C GLN A 159 -0.77 -16.81 28.36
N LYS A 160 -0.94 -16.65 27.05
CA LYS A 160 0.08 -17.09 26.10
C LYS A 160 1.33 -16.25 26.31
N THR A 161 2.38 -16.82 26.90
CA THR A 161 3.69 -16.17 26.96
C THR A 161 4.38 -16.33 25.62
N ASN A 162 4.22 -15.36 24.73
CA ASN A 162 4.96 -15.31 23.48
C ASN A 162 6.33 -14.67 23.74
N HIS A 163 7.40 -15.41 23.51
CA HIS A 163 8.75 -14.87 23.58
C HIS A 163 9.05 -14.09 22.29
N PHE A 164 9.07 -12.76 22.38
CA PHE A 164 9.37 -11.87 21.25
C PHE A 164 10.88 -11.69 20.99
N SER A 165 11.73 -12.62 21.44
CA SER A 165 13.17 -12.57 21.17
C SER A 165 13.43 -12.76 19.68
N GLY A 166 14.19 -11.86 19.07
CA GLY A 166 14.60 -11.94 17.66
C GLY A 166 13.64 -11.29 16.65
N VAL A 167 12.48 -10.78 17.08
CA VAL A 167 11.54 -10.08 16.17
C VAL A 167 12.19 -8.83 15.57
N LYS A 168 12.98 -8.11 16.37
CA LYS A 168 13.77 -6.97 15.90
C LYS A 168 14.75 -7.39 14.80
N ASP A 169 15.50 -8.47 15.01
CA ASP A 169 16.51 -8.96 14.06
C ASP A 169 15.86 -9.41 12.74
N VAL A 170 14.67 -10.03 12.82
CA VAL A 170 13.89 -10.43 11.65
C VAL A 170 13.41 -9.22 10.87
N ILE A 171 12.89 -8.18 11.54
CA ILE A 171 12.47 -6.93 10.87
C ILE A 171 13.67 -6.23 10.23
N GLU A 172 14.82 -6.17 10.93
CA GLU A 172 16.05 -5.58 10.41
C GLU A 172 16.60 -6.33 9.18
N GLN A 173 16.37 -7.63 9.08
CA GLN A 173 16.76 -8.42 7.89
C GLN A 173 15.92 -8.10 6.64
N PHE A 174 14.75 -7.47 6.79
CA PHE A 174 13.89 -7.07 5.68
C PHE A 174 14.04 -5.59 5.27
N MET A 175 14.87 -4.81 5.97
CA MET A 175 15.33 -3.49 5.53
C MET A 175 16.51 -3.62 4.55
#